data_AF-A0A356Z7X7-F1
#
_entry.id   AF-A0A356Z7X7-F1
#
_cell.length_a   1.000
_cell.length_b   1.000
_cell.length_c   1.000
_cell.angle_alpha   90.00
_cell.angle_beta   90.00
_cell.angle_gamma   90.00
#
_symmetry.space_group_name_H-M   'P 1'
#
loop_
_entity.id
_entity.type
_entity.pdbx_description
1 polymer ?
#
loop_
_entity_poly.entity_id
_entity_poly.type
_entity_poly.pdbx_seq_one_letter_code
_entity_poly.pdbx_strand_id
1 'polypeptide(L)'
;DEEIEQLTLEIANVRQVNKDKIDDIFREFYEMALASQYIGQGGIAYAREVLERAYGEDKTVEIIGRISASLQVRPFDFMRKTEPQQLLNFIQSEHPQTIALILAYLEPEKASTILSALPPERQSEVAKRIAIMDTTS
;
A
#
# COMPACT_ATOMS: atom_id res chain seq x y z
N ASP A 1 -7.31 -29.90 28.81
CA ASP A 1 -7.11 -30.60 30.10
C ASP A 1 -5.89 -31.49 30.08
N GLU A 2 -5.75 -32.43 29.13
CA GLU A 2 -4.59 -33.35 29.02
C GLU A 2 -3.22 -32.64 28.86
N GLU A 3 -3.13 -31.58 28.05
CA GLU A 3 -1.88 -30.78 27.91
C GLU A 3 -1.48 -30.06 29.21
N ILE A 4 -2.47 -29.62 29.99
CA ILE A 4 -2.23 -28.95 31.28
C ILE A 4 -1.71 -29.96 32.30
N GLU A 5 -2.26 -31.18 32.30
CA GLU A 5 -1.77 -32.27 33.16
C GLU A 5 -0.35 -32.70 32.78
N GLN A 6 -0.05 -32.88 31.50
CA GLN A 6 1.30 -33.20 31.02
C GLN A 6 2.31 -32.10 31.40
N LEU A 7 1.96 -30.82 31.18
CA LEU A 7 2.82 -29.71 31.54
C LEU A 7 3.07 -29.65 33.06
N THR A 8 2.02 -29.90 33.86
CA THR A 8 2.11 -29.89 35.32
C THR A 8 2.99 -31.04 35.84
N LEU A 9 2.90 -32.23 35.24
CA LEU A 9 3.76 -33.37 35.56
C LEU A 9 5.23 -33.09 35.23
N GLU A 10 5.51 -32.49 34.08
CA GLU A 10 6.88 -32.12 33.72
C GLU A 10 7.45 -31.06 34.67
N ILE A 11 6.67 -30.02 35.02
CA ILE A 11 7.08 -29.01 36.01
C ILE A 11 7.41 -29.65 37.37
N ALA A 12 6.60 -30.61 37.81
CA ALA A 12 6.82 -31.33 39.07
C ALA A 12 8.09 -32.21 39.03
N ASN A 13 8.50 -32.68 37.84
CA ASN A 13 9.65 -33.55 37.64
C ASN A 13 10.97 -32.79 37.40
N VAL A 14 10.92 -31.48 37.09
CA VAL A 14 12.11 -30.65 36.93
C VAL A 14 12.83 -30.54 38.29
N ARG A 15 14.04 -31.11 38.35
CA ARG A 15 14.95 -31.01 39.49
C ARG A 15 15.78 -29.72 39.40
N GLN A 16 16.76 -29.59 40.29
CA GLN A 16 17.69 -28.47 40.27
C GLN A 16 18.46 -28.40 38.95
N VAL A 17 18.27 -27.31 38.21
CA VAL A 17 18.96 -27.03 36.95
C VAL A 17 20.24 -26.25 37.25
N ASN A 18 21.35 -26.63 36.61
CA ASN A 18 22.61 -25.88 36.76
C ASN A 18 22.46 -24.46 36.17
N LYS A 19 23.05 -23.46 36.81
CA LYS A 19 23.04 -22.06 36.35
C LYS A 19 23.59 -21.92 34.94
N ASP A 20 24.68 -22.61 34.60
CA ASP A 20 25.26 -22.56 33.26
C ASP A 20 24.24 -22.99 32.19
N LYS A 21 23.41 -23.99 32.51
CA LYS A 21 22.38 -24.48 31.60
C LYS A 21 21.22 -23.50 31.47
N ILE A 22 20.88 -22.79 32.54
CA ILE A 22 19.89 -21.71 32.53
C ILE A 22 20.37 -20.57 31.63
N ASP A 23 21.63 -20.16 31.77
CA ASP A 23 22.23 -19.09 30.98
C ASP A 23 22.31 -19.44 29.49
N ASP A 24 22.65 -20.70 29.17
CA ASP A 24 22.63 -21.22 27.79
C ASP A 24 21.22 -21.16 27.18
N ILE A 25 20.19 -21.59 27.93
CA ILE A 25 18.79 -21.55 27.47
C ILE A 25 18.33 -20.09 27.26
N PHE A 26 18.70 -19.18 28.15
CA PHE A 26 18.37 -17.76 27.97
C PHE A 26 19.05 -17.16 26.75
N ARG A 27 20.30 -17.54 26.46
CA ARG A 27 21.00 -17.10 25.26
C ARG A 27 20.33 -17.63 24.00
N GLU A 28 20.03 -18.92 23.95
CA GLU A 28 19.32 -19.56 22.84
C GLU A 28 17.95 -18.91 22.61
N PHE A 29 17.19 -18.68 23.69
CA PHE A 29 15.89 -17.99 23.61
C PHE A 29 16.02 -16.56 23.09
N TYR A 30 17.04 -15.82 23.53
CA TYR A 30 17.31 -14.47 23.03
C TYR A 30 17.67 -14.46 21.53
N GLU A 31 18.51 -15.39 21.08
CA GLU A 31 18.86 -15.56 19.67
C GLU A 31 17.64 -15.93 18.82
N MET A 32 16.79 -16.84 19.30
CA MET A 32 15.53 -17.19 18.65
C MET A 32 14.54 -16.02 18.61
N ALA A 33 14.45 -15.22 19.68
CA ALA A 33 13.60 -14.04 19.74
C ALA A 33 14.06 -12.95 18.77
N LEU A 34 15.38 -12.71 18.67
CA LEU A 34 15.97 -11.83 17.66
C LEU A 34 15.68 -12.36 16.26
N ALA A 35 15.91 -13.64 15.98
CA ALA A 35 15.59 -14.26 14.70
C ALA A 35 14.10 -14.13 14.37
N SER A 36 13.21 -14.29 15.35
CA SER A 36 11.77 -14.10 15.20
C SER A 36 11.40 -12.64 14.87
N GLN A 37 12.11 -11.65 15.43
CA GLN A 37 11.96 -10.25 15.01
C GLN A 37 12.35 -10.04 13.54
N TYR A 38 13.38 -10.73 13.03
CA TYR A 38 13.73 -10.68 11.61
C TYR A 38 12.79 -11.48 10.70
N ILE A 39 12.14 -12.53 11.22
CA ILE A 39 11.16 -13.35 10.47
C ILE A 39 9.78 -12.65 10.41
N GLY A 40 9.47 -11.78 11.38
CA GLY A 40 8.22 -10.99 11.41
C GLY A 40 8.30 -9.60 10.76
N GLN A 41 9.49 -9.15 10.35
CA GLN A 41 9.67 -7.81 9.77
C GLN A 41 9.70 -7.86 8.23
N GLY A 42 8.53 -7.60 7.66
CA GLY A 42 8.37 -7.23 6.26
C GLY A 42 7.48 -5.99 6.16
N GLY A 43 7.32 -5.46 4.94
CA GLY A 43 6.49 -4.27 4.69
C GLY A 43 7.28 -2.96 4.65
N ILE A 44 6.57 -1.86 4.39
CA ILE A 44 7.16 -0.55 4.07
C ILE A 44 8.05 -0.01 5.19
N ALA A 45 7.71 -0.27 6.46
CA ALA A 45 8.50 0.17 7.61
C ALA A 45 9.89 -0.50 7.64
N TYR A 46 9.96 -1.82 7.42
CA TYR A 46 11.22 -2.54 7.37
C TYR A 46 12.05 -2.17 6.12
N ALA A 47 11.40 -2.04 4.96
CA ALA A 47 12.07 -1.57 3.75
C ALA A 47 12.67 -0.16 3.93
N ARG A 48 11.97 0.74 4.65
CA ARG A 48 12.47 2.07 5.01
C ARG A 48 13.72 1.97 5.89
N GLU A 49 13.69 1.18 6.97
CA GLU A 49 14.84 1.04 7.87
C GLU A 49 16.08 0.49 7.15
N VAL A 50 15.90 -0.49 6.27
CA VAL A 50 16.99 -1.05 5.44
C VAL A 50 17.54 -0.01 4.47
N LEU A 51 16.68 0.76 3.80
CA LEU A 51 17.09 1.80 2.87
C LEU A 51 17.77 2.98 3.56
N GLU A 52 17.30 3.40 4.74
CA GLU A 52 17.89 4.48 5.53
C GLU A 52 19.32 4.14 5.94
N ARG A 53 19.56 2.90 6.37
CA ARG A 53 20.90 2.41 6.71
C ARG A 53 21.83 2.33 5.49
N ALA A 54 21.31 2.01 4.31
CA ALA A 54 22.11 1.82 3.11
C ALA A 54 22.36 3.12 2.31
N TYR A 55 21.41 4.05 2.29
CA TYR A 55 21.39 5.19 1.37
C TYR A 55 21.14 6.55 2.05
N GLY A 56 20.86 6.57 3.36
CA GLY A 56 20.50 7.78 4.08
C GLY A 56 19.02 8.17 3.93
N GLU A 57 18.59 9.14 4.75
CA GLU A 57 17.19 9.53 4.91
C GLU A 57 16.59 10.12 3.62
N ASP A 58 17.27 11.06 2.97
CA ASP A 58 16.78 11.75 1.77
C ASP A 58 16.46 10.80 0.62
N LYS A 59 17.39 9.89 0.29
CA LYS A 59 17.18 8.87 -0.75
C LYS A 59 16.10 7.87 -0.37
N THR A 60 15.95 7.58 0.92
CA THR A 60 14.95 6.63 1.38
C THR A 60 13.55 7.19 1.26
N VAL A 61 13.34 8.46 1.61
CA VAL A 61 12.06 9.15 1.42
C VAL A 61 11.65 9.14 -0.05
N GLU A 62 12.59 9.40 -0.97
CA GLU A 62 12.33 9.34 -2.42
C GLU A 62 11.91 7.94 -2.89
N ILE A 63 12.68 6.91 -2.52
CA ILE A 63 12.44 5.52 -2.94
C ILE A 63 11.14 4.97 -2.34
N ILE A 64 10.91 5.18 -1.04
CA ILE A 64 9.69 4.74 -0.35
C ILE A 64 8.47 5.48 -0.89
N GLY A 65 8.58 6.77 -1.21
CA GLY A 65 7.51 7.55 -1.85
C GLY A 65 7.11 6.94 -3.20
N ARG A 66 8.08 6.58 -4.03
CA ARG A 66 7.84 5.95 -5.33
C ARG A 66 7.17 4.58 -5.20
N ILE A 67 7.64 3.75 -4.28
CA ILE A 67 7.08 2.40 -4.04
C ILE A 67 5.66 2.52 -3.47
N SER A 68 5.44 3.39 -2.48
CA SER A 68 4.10 3.64 -1.90
C SER A 68 3.11 4.10 -2.97
N ALA A 69 3.53 4.99 -3.87
CA ALA A 69 2.71 5.46 -4.98
C ALA A 69 2.40 4.39 -6.05
N SER A 70 3.15 3.29 -6.07
CA SER A 70 2.92 2.12 -6.92
C SER A 70 2.10 1.02 -6.25
N LEU A 71 2.13 0.96 -4.91
CA LEU A 71 1.35 0.02 -4.10
C LEU A 71 -0.09 0.50 -3.84
N GLN A 72 -0.32 1.81 -3.94
CA GLN A 72 -1.67 2.35 -3.97
C GLN A 72 -2.36 1.87 -5.26
N VAL A 73 -3.41 1.06 -5.12
CA VAL A 73 -4.33 0.77 -6.22
C VAL A 73 -4.93 2.11 -6.62
N ARG A 74 -4.43 2.68 -7.72
CA ARG A 74 -4.99 3.92 -8.26
C ARG A 74 -6.36 3.57 -8.81
N PRO A 75 -7.46 4.12 -8.26
CA PRO A 75 -8.73 4.03 -8.94
C PRO A 75 -8.51 4.52 -10.37
N PHE A 76 -9.11 3.83 -11.34
CA PHE A 76 -9.07 4.25 -12.75
C PHE A 76 -7.72 4.07 -13.47
N ASP A 77 -6.75 3.33 -12.93
CA ASP A 77 -5.45 3.12 -13.57
C ASP A 77 -5.54 2.47 -14.96
N PHE A 78 -6.58 1.65 -15.19
CA PHE A 78 -6.86 1.10 -16.51
C PHE A 78 -7.20 2.20 -17.54
N MET A 79 -7.90 3.26 -17.13
CA MET A 79 -8.27 4.38 -18.01
C MET A 79 -7.07 5.20 -18.46
N ARG A 80 -5.98 5.20 -17.69
CA ARG A 80 -4.70 5.78 -18.10
C ARG A 80 -4.08 5.03 -19.28
N LYS A 81 -4.28 3.72 -19.36
CA LYS A 81 -3.74 2.86 -20.44
C LYS A 81 -4.71 2.69 -21.61
N THR A 82 -6.00 2.96 -21.42
CA THR A 82 -7.02 2.85 -22.48
C THR A 82 -6.90 3.99 -23.50
N GLU A 83 -7.06 3.67 -24.78
CA GLU A 83 -7.11 4.67 -25.85
C GLU A 83 -8.28 5.64 -25.67
N PRO A 84 -8.13 6.95 -25.96
CA PRO A 84 -9.15 7.97 -25.69
C PRO A 84 -10.53 7.63 -26.27
N GLN A 85 -10.56 7.06 -27.47
CA GLN A 85 -11.80 6.74 -28.19
C GLN A 85 -12.56 5.57 -27.56
N GLN A 86 -11.83 4.56 -27.07
CA GLN A 86 -12.44 3.47 -26.31
C GLN A 86 -12.99 3.98 -24.98
N LEU A 87 -12.22 4.82 -24.29
CA LEU A 87 -12.66 5.41 -23.03
C LEU A 87 -13.91 6.27 -23.20
N LEU A 88 -13.98 7.08 -24.26
CA LEU A 88 -15.17 7.86 -24.61
C LEU A 88 -16.40 6.96 -24.78
N ASN A 89 -16.28 5.83 -25.47
CA ASN A 89 -17.39 4.89 -25.66
C ASN A 89 -17.94 4.34 -24.34
N PHE A 90 -17.08 4.15 -23.34
CA PHE A 90 -17.50 3.68 -22.01
C PHE A 90 -18.20 4.75 -21.19
N ILE A 91 -17.76 6.02 -21.29
CA ILE A 91 -18.21 7.07 -20.37
C ILE A 91 -19.23 8.03 -20.98
N GLN A 92 -19.44 8.02 -22.30
CA GLN A 92 -20.33 8.98 -22.97
C GLN A 92 -21.80 8.87 -22.53
N SER A 93 -22.24 7.72 -22.00
CA SER A 93 -23.60 7.55 -21.44
C SER A 93 -23.70 7.94 -19.97
N GLU A 94 -22.58 8.23 -19.30
CA GLU A 94 -22.55 8.54 -17.88
C GLU A 94 -23.06 9.96 -17.56
N HIS A 95 -23.37 10.16 -16.29
CA HIS A 95 -23.74 11.48 -15.77
C HIS A 95 -22.56 12.47 -15.91
N PRO A 96 -22.79 13.77 -16.24
CA PRO A 96 -21.72 14.76 -16.41
C PRO A 96 -20.77 14.89 -15.22
N GLN A 97 -21.24 14.63 -14.00
CA GLN A 97 -20.39 14.57 -12.80
C GLN A 97 -19.40 13.42 -12.82
N THR A 98 -19.84 12.23 -13.26
CA THR A 98 -18.99 11.04 -13.37
C THR A 98 -17.92 11.27 -14.44
N ILE A 99 -18.30 11.84 -15.59
CA ILE A 99 -17.34 12.19 -16.64
C ILE A 99 -16.32 13.20 -16.11
N ALA A 100 -16.75 14.25 -15.40
CA ALA A 100 -15.85 15.23 -14.81
C ALA A 100 -14.85 14.59 -13.82
N LEU A 101 -15.32 13.70 -12.95
CA LEU A 101 -14.46 12.94 -12.04
C LEU A 101 -13.44 12.09 -12.80
N ILE A 102 -13.87 11.36 -13.83
CA ILE A 102 -12.97 10.54 -14.63
C ILE A 102 -11.89 11.41 -15.30
N LEU A 103 -12.29 12.50 -15.96
CA LEU A 103 -11.35 13.39 -16.65
C LEU A 103 -10.36 14.06 -15.69
N ALA A 104 -10.78 14.38 -14.46
CA ALA A 104 -9.89 14.95 -13.43
C ALA A 104 -8.76 14.00 -12.98
N TYR A 105 -8.90 12.69 -13.21
CA TYR A 105 -7.89 11.68 -12.86
C TYR A 105 -6.99 11.25 -14.04
N LEU A 106 -7.22 11.80 -15.25
CA LEU A 106 -6.44 11.52 -16.45
C LEU A 106 -5.34 12.57 -16.68
N GLU A 107 -4.37 12.23 -17.53
CA GLU A 107 -3.39 13.19 -18.03
C GLU A 107 -4.09 14.28 -18.87
N PRO A 108 -3.66 15.56 -18.77
CA PRO A 108 -4.33 16.69 -19.41
C PRO A 108 -4.59 16.49 -20.92
N GLU A 109 -3.64 15.89 -21.63
CA GLU A 109 -3.70 15.64 -23.07
C GLU A 109 -4.80 14.62 -23.44
N LYS A 110 -4.94 13.56 -22.62
CA LYS A 110 -5.99 12.57 -22.80
C LYS A 110 -7.35 13.14 -22.42
N ALA A 111 -7.40 13.89 -21.31
CA ALA A 111 -8.62 14.54 -20.85
C ALA A 111 -9.16 15.55 -21.87
N SER A 112 -8.28 16.39 -22.46
CA SER A 112 -8.67 17.37 -23.48
C SER A 112 -9.19 16.71 -24.76
N THR A 113 -8.58 15.59 -25.16
CA THR A 113 -9.01 14.80 -26.33
C THR A 113 -10.43 14.27 -26.13
N ILE A 114 -10.71 13.69 -24.95
CA ILE A 114 -12.03 13.15 -24.64
C ILE A 114 -13.07 14.27 -24.48
N LEU A 115 -12.72 15.35 -23.78
CA LEU A 115 -13.60 16.51 -23.60
C LEU A 115 -14.02 17.08 -24.95
N SER A 116 -13.08 17.24 -25.89
CA SER A 116 -13.34 17.79 -27.22
C SER A 116 -14.22 16.89 -28.10
N ALA A 117 -14.29 15.59 -27.79
CA ALA A 117 -15.10 14.62 -28.51
C ALA A 117 -16.53 14.46 -27.98
N LEU A 118 -16.87 15.11 -26.86
CA LEU A 118 -18.23 15.15 -26.32
C LEU A 118 -19.12 16.12 -27.11
N PRO A 119 -20.46 15.97 -27.07
CA PRO A 119 -21.39 16.97 -27.60
C PRO A 119 -21.15 18.37 -26.98
N PRO A 120 -21.26 19.48 -27.75
CA PRO A 120 -20.91 20.84 -27.29
C PRO A 120 -21.55 21.24 -25.96
N GLU A 121 -22.80 20.87 -25.74
CA GLU A 121 -23.57 21.17 -24.53
C GLU A 121 -22.91 20.49 -23.31
N ARG A 122 -22.47 19.24 -23.48
CA ARG A 122 -21.79 18.47 -22.44
C ARG A 122 -20.36 18.94 -22.18
N GLN A 123 -19.66 19.46 -23.19
CA GLN A 123 -18.29 19.98 -23.01
C GLN A 123 -18.28 21.09 -21.96
N SER A 124 -19.17 22.07 -22.10
CA SER A 124 -19.27 23.21 -21.19
C SER A 124 -19.67 22.78 -19.77
N GLU A 125 -20.61 21.85 -19.64
CA GLU A 125 -21.07 21.34 -18.35
C GLU A 125 -19.97 20.56 -17.62
N VAL A 126 -19.29 19.65 -18.31
CA VAL A 126 -18.20 18.83 -17.76
C VAL A 126 -17.02 19.72 -17.37
N ALA A 127 -16.60 20.66 -18.22
CA ALA A 127 -15.51 21.59 -17.92
C ALA A 127 -15.80 22.44 -16.69
N LYS A 128 -17.04 22.95 -16.56
CA LYS A 128 -17.47 23.69 -15.37
C LYS A 128 -17.39 22.82 -14.11
N ARG A 129 -17.82 21.56 -14.17
CA ARG A 129 -17.76 20.62 -13.04
C ARG A 129 -16.32 20.35 -12.62
N ILE A 130 -15.40 20.11 -13.56
CA ILE A 130 -13.96 19.97 -13.25
C ILE A 130 -13.44 21.20 -12.51
N ALA A 131 -13.82 22.41 -12.96
CA ALA A 131 -13.35 23.66 -12.36
C ALA A 131 -13.87 23.92 -10.94
N ILE A 132 -15.04 23.39 -10.56
CA ILE A 132 -15.65 23.58 -9.22
C ILE A 132 -15.47 22.36 -8.31
N MET A 133 -14.92 21.26 -8.82
CA MET A 133 -14.68 20.06 -8.04
C MET A 133 -13.55 20.33 -7.04
N ASP A 134 -13.87 20.23 -5.75
CA ASP A 134 -12.85 20.21 -4.70
C ASP A 134 -11.99 18.96 -4.83
N THR A 135 -10.71 19.06 -4.45
CA THR A 135 -9.80 17.91 -4.41
C THR A 135 -10.43 16.83 -3.53
N THR A 136 -10.84 15.72 -4.14
CA THR A 136 -11.32 14.56 -3.38
C THR A 136 -10.09 13.86 -2.83
N SER A 137 -9.96 13.86 -1.50
CA SER A 137 -8.83 13.34 -0.72
C SER A 137 -8.41 11.91 -1.06
#